data_AF-A0A3E0PMI0-F1
#
_entry.id   AF-A0A3E0PMI0-F1
#
_cell.length_a   1.000
_cell.length_b   1.000
_cell.length_c   1.000
_cell.angle_alpha   90.00
_cell.angle_beta   90.00
_cell.angle_gamma   90.00
#
_symmetry.space_group_name_H-M   'P 1'
#
loop_
_entity.id
_entity.type
_entity.pdbx_description
1 polymer ?
#
loop_
_entity_poly.entity_id
_entity_poly.type
_entity_poly.pdbx_seq_one_letter_code
_entity_poly.pdbx_strand_id
1 'polypeptide(L)'
;MALKFIEGFDAYGQTDGITPSGLAYKWNPAFTPDSGWTVQPGRVQGKSLRMTGARYISSQSLGHLSTITVGFAFKRSTIGDNGRIVSLFEGTNEGINVRAVAGTGEFAVYFGNSLLDTTDGDGVMANEWVYLELNVTVHNSTGSYELRLHGQTVLSDTNVDTQPASNAWADIVRLQSVGTASETFYFDDFYVRDDSTFHGNVKVTTKFPTADSAVECTPSTGGDNYAMTDDNPSDDDSTYVSGGDGDSDVYEFGGFDPGSMTEVYGVMVNTICRETDVSPFNIKQLANSGESAADAIGSTSYVHRGAVFPTNPDTTDPWTPAEIAASTFGFGIET
;
A
#
# COMPACT_ATOMS: atom_id res chain seq x y z
N MET A 1 6.71 7.95 -14.06
CA MET A 1 5.32 8.39 -13.85
C MET A 1 4.46 7.15 -13.80
N ALA A 2 4.42 6.55 -12.62
CA ALA A 2 3.86 5.24 -12.37
C ALA A 2 3.39 5.19 -10.92
N LEU A 3 2.24 4.53 -10.75
CA LEU A 3 1.79 4.02 -9.47
C LEU A 3 2.75 2.91 -9.03
N LYS A 4 3.20 2.96 -7.78
CA LYS A 4 4.25 2.09 -7.21
C LYS A 4 3.74 1.12 -6.17
N PHE A 5 2.73 1.53 -5.41
CA PHE A 5 2.24 0.77 -4.27
C PHE A 5 0.77 1.09 -4.04
N ILE A 6 0.01 0.07 -3.66
CA ILE A 6 -1.43 0.16 -3.34
C ILE A 6 -1.71 -0.72 -2.13
N GLU A 7 -2.48 -0.24 -1.16
CA GLU A 7 -2.92 -1.02 0.00
C GLU A 7 -4.30 -0.59 0.50
N GLY A 8 -5.22 -1.56 0.67
CA GLY A 8 -6.56 -1.35 1.24
C GLY A 8 -6.78 -2.10 2.56
N PHE A 9 -5.78 -2.82 3.06
CA PHE A 9 -5.79 -3.59 4.31
C PHE A 9 -6.85 -4.69 4.42
N ASP A 10 -7.51 -5.05 3.31
CA ASP A 10 -8.56 -6.06 3.27
C ASP A 10 -8.04 -7.50 3.42
N ALA A 11 -6.75 -7.74 3.12
CA ALA A 11 -6.14 -9.07 3.00
C ALA A 11 -5.56 -9.64 4.31
N TYR A 12 -5.86 -9.02 5.45
CA TYR A 12 -5.23 -9.35 6.73
C TYR A 12 -6.21 -9.92 7.76
N GLY A 13 -7.21 -10.69 7.30
CA GLY A 13 -8.11 -11.43 8.18
C GLY A 13 -9.24 -10.62 8.79
N GLN A 14 -9.90 -11.16 9.82
CA GLN A 14 -11.16 -10.61 10.33
C GLN A 14 -10.96 -9.42 11.28
N THR A 15 -11.99 -8.60 11.46
CA THR A 15 -11.99 -7.49 12.42
C THR A 15 -12.29 -7.98 13.85
N ASP A 16 -11.45 -8.86 14.37
CA ASP A 16 -11.65 -9.56 15.65
C ASP A 16 -10.74 -9.04 16.78
N GLY A 17 -9.88 -8.07 16.48
CA GLY A 17 -8.95 -7.48 17.45
C GLY A 17 -7.64 -8.26 17.61
N ILE A 18 -7.36 -9.22 16.73
CA ILE A 18 -6.11 -9.95 16.68
C ILE A 18 -5.08 -9.19 15.83
N THR A 19 -3.80 -9.37 16.15
CA THR A 19 -2.70 -8.85 15.33
C THR A 19 -2.78 -9.42 13.91
N PRO A 20 -2.76 -8.56 12.87
CA PRO A 20 -2.88 -9.03 11.49
C PRO A 20 -1.70 -9.91 11.10
N SER A 21 -1.98 -11.12 10.60
CA SER A 21 -0.98 -11.98 9.96
C SER A 21 -0.69 -11.50 8.53
N GLY A 22 0.50 -11.80 8.01
CA GLY A 22 0.91 -11.47 6.64
C GLY A 22 1.24 -10.01 6.34
N LEU A 23 0.97 -9.07 7.27
CA LEU A 23 1.30 -7.65 7.09
C LEU A 23 2.81 -7.43 6.85
N ALA A 24 3.65 -8.21 7.55
CA ALA A 24 5.11 -8.16 7.41
C ALA A 24 5.65 -8.76 6.11
N TYR A 25 4.81 -9.46 5.32
CA TYR A 25 5.24 -10.00 4.02
C TYR A 25 5.38 -8.89 2.99
N LYS A 26 4.41 -7.97 2.93
CA LYS A 26 4.31 -6.87 1.95
C LYS A 26 5.04 -5.61 2.39
N TRP A 27 4.97 -5.29 3.67
CA TRP A 27 5.64 -4.13 4.22
C TRP A 27 7.07 -4.51 4.68
N ASN A 28 7.92 -3.54 4.97
CA ASN A 28 9.32 -3.78 5.35
C ASN A 28 9.40 -4.64 6.63
N PRO A 29 10.03 -5.82 6.63
CA PRO A 29 10.01 -6.75 7.78
C PRO A 29 10.76 -6.25 9.02
N ALA A 30 11.41 -5.08 8.96
CA ALA A 30 12.06 -4.47 10.12
C ALA A 30 11.09 -4.04 11.25
N PHE A 31 9.77 -4.10 11.04
CA PHE A 31 8.78 -4.00 12.13
C PHE A 31 8.21 -5.38 12.46
N THR A 32 7.89 -5.59 13.74
CA THR A 32 7.15 -6.77 14.19
C THR A 32 5.76 -6.31 14.60
N PRO A 33 4.69 -6.74 13.90
CA PRO A 33 3.32 -6.55 14.37
C PRO A 33 3.18 -7.04 15.80
N ASP A 34 2.49 -6.27 16.63
CA ASP A 34 2.18 -6.60 18.01
C ASP A 34 0.68 -6.35 18.30
N SER A 35 0.26 -6.47 19.55
CA SER A 35 -1.15 -6.34 19.93
C SER A 35 -1.75 -4.94 19.75
N GLY A 36 -0.94 -3.91 19.45
CA GLY A 36 -1.45 -2.59 19.11
C GLY A 36 -1.68 -2.38 17.62
N TRP A 37 -1.47 -3.40 16.79
CA TRP A 37 -1.89 -3.48 15.41
C TRP A 37 -3.11 -4.39 15.30
N THR A 38 -4.16 -3.94 14.63
CA THR A 38 -5.35 -4.74 14.34
C THR A 38 -5.93 -4.30 13.01
N VAL A 39 -6.67 -5.15 12.30
CA VAL A 39 -7.58 -4.67 11.25
C VAL A 39 -8.94 -4.32 11.83
N GLN A 40 -9.57 -3.29 11.30
CA GLN A 40 -10.85 -2.74 11.74
C GLN A 40 -11.74 -2.42 10.54
N PRO A 41 -13.05 -2.16 10.71
CA PRO A 41 -13.88 -1.69 9.62
C PRO A 41 -13.27 -0.48 8.91
N GLY A 42 -13.22 -0.54 7.57
CA GLY A 42 -12.62 0.46 6.70
C GLY A 42 -13.41 1.77 6.63
N ARG A 43 -12.94 2.68 5.77
CA ARG A 43 -13.60 3.97 5.51
C ARG A 43 -14.88 3.80 4.70
N VAL A 44 -14.83 3.04 3.61
CA VAL A 44 -15.96 2.79 2.71
C VAL A 44 -16.05 1.30 2.39
N GLN A 45 -16.66 0.54 3.30
CA GLN A 45 -16.60 -0.94 3.28
C GLN A 45 -15.14 -1.43 3.41
N GLY A 46 -14.92 -2.74 3.38
CA GLY A 46 -13.58 -3.30 3.55
C GLY A 46 -13.02 -3.09 4.96
N LYS A 47 -11.69 -3.11 5.06
CA LYS A 47 -10.95 -3.03 6.33
C LYS A 47 -9.97 -1.86 6.32
N SER A 48 -9.50 -1.47 7.50
CA SER A 48 -8.45 -0.47 7.70
C SER A 48 -7.41 -1.01 8.68
N LEU A 49 -6.19 -0.47 8.59
CA LEU A 49 -5.16 -0.72 9.59
C LEU A 49 -5.39 0.19 10.79
N ARG A 50 -5.52 -0.39 11.97
CA ARG A 50 -5.59 0.32 13.25
C ARG A 50 -4.26 0.19 13.99
N MET A 51 -3.75 1.32 14.47
CA MET A 51 -2.52 1.45 15.25
C MET A 51 -2.80 2.20 16.54
N THR A 52 -2.58 1.57 17.69
CA THR A 52 -2.69 2.26 19.00
C THR A 52 -1.32 2.64 19.51
N GLY A 53 -1.18 3.77 20.21
CA GLY A 53 0.11 4.23 20.78
C GLY A 53 1.19 4.46 19.71
N ALA A 54 2.44 4.65 20.11
CA ALA A 54 3.53 4.95 19.18
C ALA A 54 3.96 3.73 18.35
N ARG A 55 3.52 3.66 17.09
CA ARG A 55 3.81 2.57 16.15
C ARG A 55 4.08 3.12 14.74
N TYR A 56 4.70 2.31 13.88
CA TYR A 56 4.89 2.64 12.47
C TYR A 56 5.00 1.39 11.59
N ILE A 57 4.62 1.54 10.31
CA ILE A 57 4.81 0.55 9.26
C ILE A 57 5.41 1.25 8.05
N SER A 58 6.45 0.66 7.47
CA SER A 58 7.20 1.27 6.35
C SER A 58 7.06 0.39 5.12
N SER A 59 6.89 1.00 3.95
CA SER A 59 7.01 0.26 2.69
C SER A 59 8.39 -0.39 2.61
N GLN A 60 8.52 -1.43 1.78
CA GLN A 60 9.84 -1.78 1.24
C GLN A 60 10.40 -0.57 0.44
N SER A 61 11.68 -0.62 0.06
CA SER A 61 12.24 0.42 -0.80
C SER A 61 11.49 0.43 -2.14
N LEU A 62 10.97 1.59 -2.53
CA LEU A 62 10.21 1.82 -3.75
C LEU A 62 11.11 2.32 -4.90
N GLY A 63 12.43 2.22 -4.73
CA GLY A 63 13.45 2.81 -5.60
C GLY A 63 13.73 4.29 -5.27
N HIS A 64 14.68 4.89 -5.98
CA HIS A 64 15.07 6.29 -5.76
C HIS A 64 14.05 7.24 -6.43
N LEU A 65 13.13 7.80 -5.63
CA LEU A 65 12.07 8.68 -6.13
C LEU A 65 12.42 10.16 -5.86
N SER A 66 12.65 10.93 -6.93
CA SER A 66 12.88 12.38 -6.83
C SER A 66 11.59 13.19 -6.65
N THR A 67 10.45 12.60 -7.03
CA THR A 67 9.11 13.12 -6.76
C THR A 67 8.22 11.98 -6.27
N ILE A 68 7.45 12.22 -5.22
CA ILE A 68 6.59 11.23 -4.58
C ILE A 68 5.23 11.84 -4.33
N THR A 69 4.16 11.17 -4.75
CA THR A 69 2.80 11.46 -4.30
C THR A 69 2.24 10.30 -3.51
N VAL A 70 1.74 10.57 -2.31
CA VAL A 70 1.14 9.58 -1.42
C VAL A 70 -0.30 10.00 -1.11
N GLY A 71 -1.27 9.12 -1.31
CA GLY A 71 -2.66 9.36 -0.92
C GLY A 71 -3.16 8.28 0.04
N PHE A 72 -3.97 8.66 1.01
CA PHE A 72 -4.56 7.74 1.99
C PHE A 72 -5.74 8.34 2.75
N ALA A 73 -6.62 7.45 3.20
CA ALA A 73 -7.61 7.75 4.21
C ALA A 73 -6.99 7.69 5.61
N PHE A 74 -7.35 8.67 6.43
CA PHE A 74 -6.86 8.80 7.80
C PHE A 74 -8.01 9.05 8.77
N LYS A 75 -7.94 8.43 9.95
CA LYS A 75 -8.81 8.74 11.10
C LYS A 75 -8.02 8.57 12.39
N ARG A 76 -8.36 9.35 13.41
CA ARG A 76 -7.77 9.22 14.76
C ARG A 76 -8.85 9.21 15.84
N SER A 77 -8.60 8.54 16.97
CA SER A 77 -9.60 8.37 18.04
C SER A 77 -9.90 9.62 18.85
N THR A 78 -8.89 10.47 19.02
CA THR A 78 -8.89 11.71 19.82
C THR A 78 -7.95 12.72 19.17
N ILE A 79 -8.02 13.98 19.59
CA ILE A 79 -7.13 15.06 19.14
C ILE A 79 -6.21 15.54 20.27
N GLY A 80 -5.91 14.71 21.26
CA GLY A 80 -5.20 15.12 22.48
C GLY A 80 -3.68 15.25 22.30
N ASP A 81 -3.10 14.44 21.42
CA ASP A 81 -1.65 14.38 21.20
C ASP A 81 -1.23 14.93 19.83
N ASN A 82 0.04 15.30 19.70
CA ASN A 82 0.63 15.48 18.37
C ASN A 82 0.98 14.09 17.82
N GLY A 83 0.63 13.81 16.56
CA GLY A 83 0.95 12.51 15.96
C GLY A 83 1.54 12.65 14.57
N ARG A 84 2.69 12.01 14.32
CA ARG A 84 3.17 11.77 12.95
C ARG A 84 2.21 10.82 12.27
N ILE A 85 1.81 11.14 11.04
CA ILE A 85 0.82 10.39 10.26
C ILE A 85 1.51 9.65 9.12
N VAL A 86 2.22 10.40 8.28
CA VAL A 86 2.99 9.88 7.14
C VAL A 86 4.35 10.58 7.07
N SER A 87 5.39 9.84 6.73
CA SER A 87 6.74 10.39 6.50
C SER A 87 7.39 9.74 5.29
N LEU A 88 8.21 10.53 4.59
CA LEU A 88 9.12 10.06 3.54
C LEU A 88 10.52 9.86 4.12
N PHE A 89 11.23 8.83 3.67
CA PHE A 89 12.56 8.48 4.15
C PHE A 89 13.54 8.23 3.00
N GLU A 90 14.80 8.57 3.22
CA GLU A 90 15.97 8.00 2.51
C GLU A 90 16.64 7.00 3.47
N GLY A 91 16.35 5.72 3.30
CA GLY A 91 16.76 4.67 4.23
C GLY A 91 16.25 4.94 5.65
N THR A 92 17.13 5.39 6.55
CA THR A 92 16.78 5.74 7.94
C THR A 92 16.60 7.24 8.19
N ASN A 93 16.87 8.09 7.20
CA ASN A 93 16.80 9.54 7.35
C ASN A 93 15.39 10.05 7.03
N GLU A 94 14.71 10.64 8.02
CA GLU A 94 13.35 11.19 7.86
C GLU A 94 13.40 12.53 7.10
N GLY A 95 12.63 12.62 6.02
CA GLY A 95 12.42 13.84 5.25
C GLY A 95 11.12 14.53 5.59
N ILE A 96 10.38 14.92 4.54
CA ILE A 96 9.06 15.55 4.71
C ILE A 96 8.09 14.60 5.39
N ASN A 97 7.37 15.12 6.38
CA ASN A 97 6.36 14.39 7.13
C ASN A 97 5.16 15.27 7.46
N VAL A 98 3.99 14.63 7.56
CA VAL A 98 2.73 15.27 7.97
C VAL A 98 2.38 14.81 9.38
N ARG A 99 2.00 15.76 10.21
CA ARG A 99 1.57 15.53 11.60
C ARG A 99 0.18 16.12 11.82
N ALA A 100 -0.58 15.53 12.73
CA ALA A 100 -1.79 16.14 13.26
C ALA A 100 -1.50 16.81 14.61
N VAL A 101 -1.97 18.03 14.79
CA VAL A 101 -1.66 18.90 15.92
C VAL A 101 -2.60 18.62 17.10
N ALA A 102 -2.02 18.60 18.31
CA ALA A 102 -2.76 18.44 19.55
C ALA A 102 -3.76 19.58 19.79
N GLY A 103 -4.94 19.26 20.31
CA GLY A 103 -6.01 20.17 20.69
C GLY A 103 -6.87 20.68 19.53
N THR A 104 -6.31 20.76 18.32
CA THR A 104 -7.00 21.32 17.14
C THR A 104 -7.26 20.30 16.04
N GLY A 105 -6.40 19.29 15.89
CA GLY A 105 -6.46 18.35 14.78
C GLY A 105 -5.93 18.90 13.46
N GLU A 106 -5.45 20.15 13.43
CA GLU A 106 -4.82 20.77 12.24
C GLU A 106 -3.68 19.90 11.70
N PHE A 107 -3.44 19.97 10.39
CA PHE A 107 -2.31 19.32 9.76
C PHE A 107 -1.11 20.25 9.72
N ALA A 108 0.06 19.68 9.96
CA ALA A 108 1.32 20.40 9.90
C ALA A 108 2.34 19.63 9.08
N VAL A 109 3.03 20.34 8.17
CA VAL A 109 4.13 19.80 7.38
C VAL A 109 5.44 20.11 8.08
N TYR A 110 6.28 19.09 8.23
CA TYR A 110 7.60 19.16 8.84
C TYR A 110 8.66 18.63 7.88
N PHE A 111 9.89 19.15 8.01
CA PHE A 111 11.09 18.49 7.52
C PHE A 111 11.88 17.94 8.72
N GLY A 112 11.94 16.61 8.86
CA GLY A 112 12.39 15.98 10.10
C GLY A 112 11.58 16.48 11.30
N ASN A 113 12.20 17.28 12.17
CA ASN A 113 11.55 17.93 13.33
C ASN A 113 11.32 19.44 13.19
N SER A 114 11.71 20.04 12.07
CA SER A 114 11.50 21.46 11.80
C SER A 114 10.10 21.66 11.20
N LEU A 115 9.27 22.46 11.86
CA LEU A 115 7.96 22.85 11.33
C LEU A 115 8.16 23.75 10.11
N LEU A 116 7.47 23.42 9.00
CA LEU A 116 7.43 24.27 7.81
C LEU A 116 6.15 25.09 7.79
N ASP A 117 5.00 24.44 7.94
CA ASP A 117 3.70 25.11 7.90
C ASP A 117 2.61 24.33 8.64
N THR A 118 1.50 24.99 8.98
CA THR A 118 0.33 24.42 9.67
C THR A 118 -0.95 24.98 9.09
N THR A 119 -1.95 24.14 8.88
CA THR A 119 -3.27 24.56 8.43
C THR A 119 -3.97 25.44 9.48
N ASP A 120 -4.94 26.24 9.02
CA ASP A 120 -5.82 27.05 9.88
C ASP A 120 -7.28 26.81 9.47
N GLY A 121 -7.96 25.90 10.17
CA GLY A 121 -9.34 25.52 9.91
C GLY A 121 -9.52 24.26 9.07
N ASP A 122 -8.43 23.58 8.68
CA ASP A 122 -8.43 22.39 7.82
C ASP A 122 -7.88 21.15 8.57
N GLY A 123 -8.37 20.93 9.79
CA GLY A 123 -7.97 19.82 10.65
C GLY A 123 -8.86 18.56 10.57
N VAL A 124 -8.35 17.46 11.13
CA VAL A 124 -9.14 16.24 11.37
C VAL A 124 -9.90 16.30 12.69
N MET A 125 -11.15 15.83 12.68
CA MET A 125 -11.93 15.62 13.90
C MET A 125 -11.76 14.20 14.45
N ALA A 126 -11.96 14.06 15.76
CA ALA A 126 -11.90 12.77 16.42
C ALA A 126 -12.97 11.80 15.86
N ASN A 127 -12.53 10.61 15.46
CA ASN A 127 -13.33 9.53 14.87
C ASN A 127 -13.96 9.85 13.51
N GLU A 128 -13.47 10.87 12.81
CA GLU A 128 -13.87 11.17 11.44
C GLU A 128 -12.79 10.77 10.44
N TRP A 129 -13.23 10.23 9.31
CA TRP A 129 -12.35 9.89 8.20
C TRP A 129 -12.12 11.09 7.31
N VAL A 130 -10.86 11.38 7.05
CA VAL A 130 -10.40 12.36 6.05
C VAL A 130 -9.59 11.66 4.97
N TYR A 131 -9.45 12.29 3.79
CA TYR A 131 -8.56 11.80 2.75
C TYR A 131 -7.45 12.81 2.51
N LEU A 132 -6.21 12.39 2.71
CA LEU A 132 -5.03 13.22 2.56
C LEU A 132 -4.24 12.77 1.32
N GLU A 133 -3.70 13.73 0.61
CA GLU A 133 -2.68 13.48 -0.41
C GLU A 133 -1.49 14.42 -0.20
N LEU A 134 -0.27 13.88 -0.21
CA LEU A 134 0.98 14.63 -0.09
C LEU A 134 1.82 14.41 -1.34
N ASN A 135 2.12 15.49 -2.06
CA ASN A 135 3.17 15.49 -3.08
C ASN A 135 4.44 16.15 -2.54
N VAL A 136 5.60 15.58 -2.85
CA VAL A 136 6.91 16.15 -2.53
C VAL A 136 7.86 16.00 -3.71
N THR A 137 8.53 17.09 -4.08
CA THR A 137 9.75 17.04 -4.91
C THR A 137 10.96 17.15 -3.99
N VAL A 138 11.86 16.17 -4.04
CA VAL A 138 13.01 16.01 -3.14
C VAL A 138 14.21 16.79 -3.68
N HIS A 139 14.56 17.91 -3.06
CA HIS A 139 15.72 18.71 -3.41
C HIS A 139 16.08 19.68 -2.27
N ASN A 140 17.36 20.04 -2.13
CA ASN A 140 17.84 20.90 -1.04
C ASN A 140 17.56 22.42 -1.19
N SER A 141 17.38 22.92 -2.42
CA SER A 141 17.03 24.32 -2.68
C SER A 141 15.80 24.56 -3.57
N THR A 142 15.47 23.65 -4.50
CA THR A 142 14.26 23.72 -5.35
C THR A 142 13.23 22.68 -4.96
N GLY A 143 13.28 22.19 -3.72
CA GLY A 143 12.29 21.24 -3.21
C GLY A 143 10.93 21.90 -3.08
N SER A 144 9.88 21.09 -3.10
CA SER A 144 8.51 21.56 -2.95
C SER A 144 7.65 20.51 -2.26
N TYR A 145 6.58 20.96 -1.64
CA TYR A 145 5.53 20.08 -1.16
C TYR A 145 4.15 20.68 -1.43
N GLU A 146 3.16 19.81 -1.57
CA GLU A 146 1.74 20.16 -1.63
C GLU A 146 0.95 19.12 -0.83
N LEU A 147 0.24 19.58 0.20
CA LEU A 147 -0.68 18.77 0.99
C LEU A 147 -2.11 19.12 0.57
N ARG A 148 -2.88 18.08 0.26
CA ARG A 148 -4.30 18.18 -0.05
C ARG A 148 -5.15 17.45 0.98
N LEU A 149 -6.30 18.04 1.29
CA LEU A 149 -7.37 17.47 2.08
C LEU A 149 -8.62 17.38 1.21
N HIS A 150 -9.15 16.18 1.02
CA HIS A 150 -10.31 15.91 0.16
C HIS A 150 -10.15 16.47 -1.28
N GLY A 151 -8.93 16.37 -1.82
CA GLY A 151 -8.59 16.85 -3.16
C GLY A 151 -8.34 18.35 -3.27
N GLN A 152 -8.46 19.12 -2.18
CA GLN A 152 -8.16 20.56 -2.14
C GLN A 152 -6.81 20.83 -1.51
N THR A 153 -6.01 21.69 -2.13
CA THR A 153 -4.74 22.16 -1.55
C THR A 153 -4.98 22.93 -0.26
N VAL A 154 -4.40 22.46 0.84
CA VAL A 154 -4.48 23.09 2.16
C VAL A 154 -3.15 23.68 2.60
N LEU A 155 -2.01 23.09 2.18
CA LEU A 155 -0.67 23.66 2.37
C LEU A 155 0.16 23.42 1.12
N SER A 156 1.02 24.37 0.77
CA SER A 156 1.98 24.21 -0.31
C SER A 156 3.12 25.20 -0.18
N ASP A 157 4.34 24.76 -0.47
CA ASP A 157 5.49 25.65 -0.58
C ASP A 157 6.49 25.15 -1.64
N THR A 158 7.32 26.06 -2.14
CA THR A 158 8.33 25.80 -3.17
C THR A 158 9.64 26.49 -2.82
N ASN A 159 10.75 26.00 -3.38
CA ASN A 159 12.10 26.49 -3.05
C ASN A 159 12.46 26.29 -1.58
N VAL A 160 12.02 25.17 -1.01
CA VAL A 160 12.32 24.74 0.36
C VAL A 160 13.22 23.50 0.34
N ASP A 161 13.95 23.26 1.43
CA ASP A 161 14.72 22.04 1.60
C ASP A 161 13.78 20.88 1.97
N THR A 162 13.72 19.88 1.10
CA THR A 162 12.95 18.65 1.30
C THR A 162 13.85 17.39 1.31
N GLN A 163 15.18 17.58 1.25
CA GLN A 163 16.14 16.52 0.99
C GLN A 163 16.52 15.77 2.28
N PRO A 164 16.06 14.51 2.49
CA PRO A 164 16.22 13.81 3.77
C PRO A 164 17.67 13.56 4.17
N ALA A 165 18.55 13.24 3.21
CA ALA A 165 19.98 13.17 3.46
C ALA A 165 20.80 13.77 2.30
N SER A 166 21.81 13.05 1.80
CA SER A 166 22.74 13.60 0.79
C SER A 166 22.20 13.53 -0.63
N ASN A 167 21.14 12.75 -0.85
CA ASN A 167 20.62 12.51 -2.19
C ASN A 167 19.26 13.17 -2.40
N ALA A 168 19.00 13.61 -3.63
CA ALA A 168 17.75 14.23 -4.06
C ALA A 168 16.65 13.18 -4.36
N TRP A 169 16.44 12.24 -3.43
CA TRP A 169 15.39 11.24 -3.50
C TRP A 169 14.98 10.74 -2.12
N ALA A 170 13.79 10.14 -2.06
CA ALA A 170 13.34 9.29 -0.96
C ALA A 170 12.91 7.94 -1.54
N ASP A 171 12.96 6.89 -0.73
CA ASP A 171 12.73 5.50 -1.18
C ASP A 171 11.74 4.73 -0.30
N ILE A 172 11.40 5.26 0.87
CA ILE A 172 10.49 4.60 1.81
C ILE A 172 9.37 5.57 2.21
N VAL A 173 8.13 5.08 2.21
CA VAL A 173 6.96 5.77 2.78
C VAL A 173 6.56 5.04 4.06
N ARG A 174 6.29 5.80 5.12
CA ARG A 174 5.96 5.25 6.44
C ARG A 174 4.64 5.82 6.97
N LEU A 175 3.70 4.95 7.31
CA LEU A 175 2.47 5.28 8.06
C LEU A 175 2.72 5.11 9.56
N GLN A 176 2.25 6.05 10.37
CA GLN A 176 2.71 6.21 11.76
C GLN A 176 1.59 6.66 12.70
N SER A 177 1.72 6.28 13.97
CA SER A 177 0.99 6.87 15.10
C SER A 177 1.97 7.38 16.17
N VAL A 178 3.21 7.67 15.75
CA VAL A 178 4.31 8.11 16.63
C VAL A 178 4.04 9.49 17.21
N GLY A 179 4.28 9.63 18.52
CA GLY A 179 3.98 10.86 19.27
C GLY A 179 2.69 10.77 20.07
N THR A 180 1.92 9.70 19.90
CA THR A 180 0.69 9.44 20.66
C THR A 180 0.93 8.36 21.72
N ALA A 181 0.53 8.62 22.97
CA ALA A 181 0.73 7.67 24.07
C ALA A 181 -0.47 6.73 24.24
N SER A 182 -1.68 7.23 23.99
CA SER A 182 -2.94 6.51 24.23
C SER A 182 -3.93 6.62 23.07
N GLU A 183 -3.54 7.27 21.97
CA GLU A 183 -4.43 7.44 20.83
C GLU A 183 -4.34 6.29 19.86
N THR A 184 -5.36 6.21 19.00
CA THR A 184 -5.44 5.20 17.95
C THR A 184 -5.61 5.88 16.61
N PHE A 185 -4.74 5.56 15.67
CA PHE A 185 -4.79 6.01 14.29
C PHE A 185 -5.27 4.87 13.39
N TYR A 186 -5.97 5.23 12.32
CA TYR A 186 -6.52 4.33 11.34
C TYR A 186 -6.09 4.80 9.95
N PHE A 187 -5.68 3.83 9.13
CA PHE A 187 -5.21 4.05 7.76
C PHE A 187 -5.97 3.14 6.81
N ASP A 188 -6.35 3.68 5.66
CA ASP A 188 -7.07 2.95 4.61
C ASP A 188 -6.77 3.57 3.24
N ASP A 189 -7.14 2.91 2.15
CA ASP A 189 -7.12 3.45 0.79
C ASP A 189 -5.77 4.10 0.37
N PHE A 190 -4.66 3.42 0.69
CA PHE A 190 -3.29 3.94 0.55
C PHE A 190 -2.71 3.68 -0.85
N TYR A 191 -2.05 4.70 -1.43
CA TYR A 191 -1.27 4.54 -2.66
C TYR A 191 0.00 5.41 -2.66
N VAL A 192 0.97 5.01 -3.50
CA VAL A 192 2.21 5.78 -3.76
C VAL A 192 2.48 5.89 -5.25
N ARG A 193 2.88 7.07 -5.74
CA ARG A 193 3.33 7.34 -7.12
C ARG A 193 4.71 7.97 -7.15
N ASP A 194 5.42 7.80 -8.27
CA ASP A 194 6.73 8.44 -8.57
C ASP A 194 6.64 9.76 -9.35
N ASP A 195 5.48 10.41 -9.30
CA ASP A 195 5.21 11.66 -10.02
C ASP A 195 4.32 12.60 -9.18
N SER A 196 3.99 13.77 -9.74
CA SER A 196 3.20 14.82 -9.07
C SER A 196 1.69 14.71 -9.29
N THR A 197 1.18 13.56 -9.70
CA THR A 197 -0.25 13.38 -10.00
C THR A 197 -1.03 13.02 -8.75
N PHE A 198 -2.05 13.83 -8.45
CA PHE A 198 -3.06 13.55 -7.45
C PHE A 198 -4.22 12.76 -8.07
N HIS A 199 -4.69 11.73 -7.36
CA HIS A 199 -5.85 10.93 -7.77
C HIS A 199 -7.14 11.38 -7.10
N GLY A 200 -7.03 12.30 -6.14
CA GLY A 200 -8.14 12.73 -5.33
C GLY A 200 -8.54 11.65 -4.33
N ASN A 201 -9.78 11.75 -3.88
CA ASN A 201 -10.35 10.81 -2.94
C ASN A 201 -10.63 9.46 -3.61
N VAL A 202 -9.76 8.47 -3.40
CA VAL A 202 -9.88 7.12 -3.96
C VAL A 202 -10.26 6.09 -2.92
N LYS A 203 -10.79 4.95 -3.39
CA LYS A 203 -10.97 3.73 -2.61
C LYS A 203 -10.07 2.63 -3.18
N VAL A 204 -9.50 1.80 -2.31
CA VAL A 204 -8.84 0.54 -2.69
C VAL A 204 -9.75 -0.64 -2.37
N THR A 205 -9.74 -1.69 -3.17
CA THR A 205 -10.51 -2.91 -2.89
C THR A 205 -9.70 -4.12 -3.29
N THR A 206 -9.61 -5.08 -2.38
CA THR A 206 -8.93 -6.35 -2.64
C THR A 206 -9.90 -7.42 -3.13
N LYS A 207 -9.46 -8.22 -4.10
CA LYS A 207 -10.16 -9.39 -4.60
C LYS A 207 -9.25 -10.61 -4.48
N PHE A 208 -9.86 -11.78 -4.41
CA PHE A 208 -9.19 -13.07 -4.33
C PHE A 208 -9.62 -13.94 -5.52
N PRO A 209 -8.80 -14.93 -5.92
CA PRO A 209 -9.16 -15.88 -6.95
C PRO A 209 -10.54 -16.52 -6.71
N THR A 210 -11.32 -16.72 -7.77
CA THR A 210 -12.66 -17.32 -7.72
C THR A 210 -12.82 -18.52 -8.66
N ALA A 211 -11.92 -18.68 -9.63
CA ALA A 211 -11.89 -19.82 -10.55
C ALA A 211 -10.51 -19.95 -11.21
N ASP A 212 -10.16 -21.17 -11.62
CA ASP A 212 -8.99 -21.43 -12.46
C ASP A 212 -9.25 -21.00 -13.90
N SER A 213 -8.28 -20.32 -14.52
CA SER A 213 -8.32 -19.99 -15.95
C SER A 213 -7.32 -20.84 -16.74
N ALA A 214 -6.04 -20.77 -16.37
CA ALA A 214 -4.97 -21.61 -16.90
C ALA A 214 -3.98 -21.87 -15.78
N VAL A 215 -3.82 -23.14 -15.39
CA VAL A 215 -3.03 -23.52 -14.22
C VAL A 215 -2.10 -24.68 -14.55
N GLU A 216 -0.87 -24.58 -14.08
CA GLU A 216 0.22 -25.54 -14.31
C GLU A 216 0.84 -26.01 -12.99
N CYS A 217 0.70 -25.22 -11.92
CA CYS A 217 1.19 -25.57 -10.60
C CYS A 217 0.39 -26.74 -9.99
N THR A 218 0.99 -27.43 -9.03
CA THR A 218 0.35 -28.52 -8.29
C THR A 218 -0.27 -27.99 -6.99
N PRO A 219 -1.59 -28.19 -6.76
CA PRO A 219 -2.24 -27.76 -5.53
C PRO A 219 -1.82 -28.64 -4.35
N SER A 220 -1.70 -28.06 -3.15
CA SER A 220 -1.31 -28.78 -1.93
C SER A 220 -2.38 -29.80 -1.51
N THR A 221 -3.64 -29.49 -1.77
CA THR A 221 -4.80 -30.36 -1.57
C THR A 221 -5.88 -30.09 -2.62
N GLY A 222 -6.92 -30.92 -2.69
CA GLY A 222 -8.02 -30.71 -3.64
C GLY A 222 -7.59 -30.90 -5.11
N GLY A 223 -8.33 -30.27 -6.03
CA GLY A 223 -8.04 -30.31 -7.46
C GLY A 223 -8.10 -28.96 -8.18
N ASP A 224 -8.60 -27.92 -7.51
CA ASP A 224 -8.70 -26.57 -8.05
C ASP A 224 -7.62 -25.68 -7.41
N ASN A 225 -6.83 -24.97 -8.21
CA ASN A 225 -5.68 -24.20 -7.72
C ASN A 225 -6.13 -22.88 -7.07
N TYR A 226 -7.18 -22.24 -7.59
CA TYR A 226 -7.71 -20.99 -7.05
C TYR A 226 -8.14 -21.15 -5.58
N ALA A 227 -8.70 -22.30 -5.22
CA ALA A 227 -9.16 -22.60 -3.86
C ALA A 227 -8.00 -22.83 -2.87
N MET A 228 -6.77 -22.96 -3.38
CA MET A 228 -5.56 -23.05 -2.56
C MET A 228 -4.88 -21.68 -2.34
N THR A 229 -5.44 -20.61 -2.91
CA THR A 229 -4.81 -19.28 -2.94
C THR A 229 -5.78 -18.13 -2.65
N ASP A 230 -7.02 -18.43 -2.24
CA ASP A 230 -8.09 -17.46 -1.95
C ASP A 230 -8.24 -17.12 -0.45
N ASP A 231 -7.25 -17.48 0.36
CA ASP A 231 -7.25 -17.28 1.81
C ASP A 231 -7.20 -15.81 2.25
N ASN A 232 -7.97 -15.48 3.30
CA ASN A 232 -7.96 -14.17 3.94
C ASN A 232 -8.12 -14.27 5.48
N PRO A 233 -7.03 -14.14 6.26
CA PRO A 233 -5.66 -13.87 5.80
C PRO A 233 -5.04 -15.12 5.17
N SER A 234 -3.87 -14.97 4.53
CA SER A 234 -3.06 -16.12 4.13
C SER A 234 -2.81 -17.04 5.33
N ASP A 235 -2.94 -18.35 5.10
CA ASP A 235 -2.78 -19.40 6.11
C ASP A 235 -1.45 -20.17 5.99
N ASP A 236 -0.52 -19.60 5.22
CA ASP A 236 0.84 -20.08 5.00
C ASP A 236 0.91 -21.50 4.41
N ASP A 237 1.17 -22.52 5.24
CA ASP A 237 1.42 -23.90 4.79
C ASP A 237 0.15 -24.77 4.76
N SER A 238 -1.02 -24.21 5.04
CA SER A 238 -2.28 -24.95 5.08
C SER A 238 -2.86 -25.16 3.68
N THR A 239 -3.00 -24.09 2.89
CA THR A 239 -3.41 -24.16 1.47
C THR A 239 -2.43 -23.36 0.60
N TYR A 240 -1.92 -24.01 -0.45
CA TYR A 240 -0.95 -23.39 -1.38
C TYR A 240 -0.88 -24.16 -2.71
N VAL A 241 -0.27 -23.55 -3.72
CA VAL A 241 0.17 -24.24 -4.95
C VAL A 241 1.69 -24.28 -5.00
N SER A 242 2.24 -25.28 -5.68
CA SER A 242 3.69 -25.47 -5.84
C SER A 242 4.04 -25.75 -7.29
N GLY A 243 5.08 -25.10 -7.79
CA GLY A 243 5.54 -25.21 -9.18
C GLY A 243 7.05 -25.04 -9.29
N GLY A 244 7.57 -25.18 -10.50
CA GLY A 244 8.97 -24.99 -10.85
C GLY A 244 9.17 -24.01 -12.01
N ASP A 245 10.38 -24.01 -12.57
CA ASP A 245 10.75 -23.15 -13.71
C ASP A 245 9.80 -23.35 -14.90
N GLY A 246 9.20 -22.25 -15.36
CA GLY A 246 8.27 -22.23 -16.48
C GLY A 246 6.81 -22.45 -16.13
N ASP A 247 6.49 -22.89 -14.90
CA ASP A 247 5.10 -23.06 -14.47
C ASP A 247 4.44 -21.70 -14.21
N SER A 248 3.15 -21.62 -14.55
CA SER A 248 2.32 -20.45 -14.30
C SER A 248 0.90 -20.82 -13.88
N ASP A 249 0.31 -19.97 -13.06
CA ASP A 249 -1.10 -20.06 -12.70
C ASP A 249 -1.77 -18.71 -12.93
N VAL A 250 -2.92 -18.76 -13.58
CA VAL A 250 -3.77 -17.62 -13.95
C VAL A 250 -5.20 -17.91 -13.52
N TYR A 251 -5.79 -16.96 -12.80
CA TYR A 251 -7.10 -17.09 -12.17
C TYR A 251 -8.07 -15.97 -12.59
N GLU A 252 -9.36 -16.24 -12.44
CA GLU A 252 -10.42 -15.24 -12.45
C GLU A 252 -10.65 -14.70 -11.03
N PHE A 253 -11.04 -13.43 -10.88
CA PHE A 253 -11.21 -12.76 -9.57
C PHE A 253 -12.64 -12.24 -9.31
N GLY A 254 -13.53 -12.44 -10.30
CA GLY A 254 -14.88 -11.90 -10.30
C GLY A 254 -14.96 -10.38 -10.43
N GLY A 255 -16.18 -9.87 -10.58
CA GLY A 255 -16.43 -8.44 -10.75
C GLY A 255 -16.54 -7.65 -9.45
N PHE A 256 -16.63 -6.33 -9.59
CA PHE A 256 -17.03 -5.42 -8.51
C PHE A 256 -18.55 -5.23 -8.47
N ASP A 257 -19.06 -4.83 -7.32
CA ASP A 257 -20.48 -4.46 -7.20
C ASP A 257 -20.79 -3.32 -8.19
N PRO A 258 -21.88 -3.40 -8.98
CA PRO A 258 -22.22 -2.37 -9.95
C PRO A 258 -22.28 -0.98 -9.31
N GLY A 259 -21.52 -0.03 -9.86
CA GLY A 259 -21.47 1.36 -9.38
C GLY A 259 -20.57 1.61 -8.17
N SER A 260 -19.87 0.58 -7.65
CA SER A 260 -18.90 0.76 -6.56
C SER A 260 -17.60 1.43 -7.00
N MET A 261 -17.29 1.42 -8.30
CA MET A 261 -16.13 2.05 -8.92
C MET A 261 -16.54 2.67 -10.26
N THR A 262 -16.09 3.90 -10.53
CA THR A 262 -16.36 4.61 -11.79
C THR A 262 -15.10 4.82 -12.63
N GLU A 263 -13.95 4.93 -11.98
CA GLU A 263 -12.63 5.13 -12.58
C GLU A 263 -11.63 4.24 -11.85
N VAL A 264 -10.70 3.64 -12.59
CA VAL A 264 -9.66 2.78 -12.02
C VAL A 264 -8.28 3.31 -12.42
N TYR A 265 -7.49 3.65 -11.41
CA TYR A 265 -6.17 4.24 -11.59
C TYR A 265 -5.03 3.23 -11.73
N GLY A 266 -5.33 1.94 -11.51
CA GLY A 266 -4.38 0.85 -11.64
C GLY A 266 -4.82 -0.38 -10.84
N VAL A 267 -4.24 -1.52 -11.20
CA VAL A 267 -4.41 -2.80 -10.51
C VAL A 267 -3.06 -3.22 -9.95
N MET A 268 -3.01 -3.73 -8.72
CA MET A 268 -1.81 -4.37 -8.18
C MET A 268 -2.10 -5.87 -7.99
N VAL A 269 -1.35 -6.71 -8.70
CA VAL A 269 -1.39 -8.17 -8.50
C VAL A 269 -0.40 -8.51 -7.39
N ASN A 270 -0.82 -9.36 -6.45
CA ASN A 270 -0.07 -9.69 -5.24
C ASN A 270 0.04 -11.21 -5.13
N THR A 271 1.25 -11.72 -4.91
CA THR A 271 1.53 -13.12 -4.61
C THR A 271 2.30 -13.22 -3.30
N ILE A 272 1.91 -14.16 -2.44
CA ILE A 272 2.69 -14.57 -1.27
C ILE A 272 3.38 -15.88 -1.64
N CYS A 273 4.70 -15.93 -1.53
CA CYS A 273 5.49 -17.06 -1.98
C CYS A 273 6.72 -17.28 -1.10
N ARG A 274 7.30 -18.48 -1.16
CA ARG A 274 8.60 -18.82 -0.57
C ARG A 274 9.28 -19.89 -1.42
N GLU A 275 10.59 -19.98 -1.31
CA GLU A 275 11.37 -21.06 -1.90
C GLU A 275 11.39 -22.28 -0.98
N THR A 276 11.32 -23.47 -1.58
CA THR A 276 11.52 -24.76 -0.90
C THR A 276 12.78 -25.48 -1.38
N ASP A 277 13.38 -25.00 -2.47
CA ASP A 277 14.63 -25.51 -3.05
C ASP A 277 15.82 -24.60 -2.67
N VAL A 278 17.04 -25.07 -2.94
CA VAL A 278 18.27 -24.27 -2.85
C VAL A 278 18.54 -23.43 -4.10
N SER A 279 17.87 -23.76 -5.20
CA SER A 279 17.94 -23.02 -6.46
C SER A 279 17.06 -21.76 -6.34
N PRO A 280 17.61 -20.56 -6.61
CA PRO A 280 16.83 -19.34 -6.56
C PRO A 280 15.80 -19.33 -7.68
N PHE A 281 14.61 -18.83 -7.39
CA PHE A 281 13.56 -18.59 -8.37
C PHE A 281 13.13 -17.12 -8.34
N ASN A 282 12.68 -16.65 -9.48
CA ASN A 282 12.02 -15.38 -9.65
C ASN A 282 10.52 -15.62 -9.88
N ILE A 283 9.73 -14.61 -9.53
CA ILE A 283 8.30 -14.59 -9.80
C ILE A 283 7.95 -13.33 -10.57
N LYS A 284 7.11 -13.47 -11.57
CA LYS A 284 6.49 -12.35 -12.28
C LYS A 284 4.99 -12.38 -12.07
N GLN A 285 4.39 -11.21 -12.05
CA GLN A 285 2.95 -11.04 -11.97
C GLN A 285 2.38 -10.99 -13.38
N LEU A 286 1.21 -11.60 -13.56
CA LEU A 286 0.51 -11.68 -14.85
C LEU A 286 -0.81 -10.92 -14.77
N ALA A 287 -1.14 -10.19 -15.84
CA ALA A 287 -2.41 -9.50 -16.01
C ALA A 287 -2.81 -9.54 -17.49
N ASN A 288 -3.85 -10.31 -17.83
CA ASN A 288 -4.24 -10.60 -19.21
C ASN A 288 -3.02 -11.03 -20.07
N SER A 289 -2.74 -10.37 -21.20
CA SER A 289 -1.55 -10.67 -22.02
C SER A 289 -0.24 -10.02 -21.51
N GLY A 290 -0.29 -9.28 -20.42
CA GLY A 290 0.85 -8.57 -19.84
C GLY A 290 1.54 -9.33 -18.72
N GLU A 291 2.85 -9.08 -18.57
CA GLU A 291 3.68 -9.60 -17.48
C GLU A 291 4.51 -8.46 -16.85
N SER A 292 4.79 -8.57 -15.56
CA SER A 292 5.75 -7.70 -14.87
C SER A 292 7.18 -8.14 -15.15
N ALA A 293 8.15 -7.30 -14.75
CA ALA A 293 9.51 -7.79 -14.53
C ALA A 293 9.50 -8.90 -13.47
N ALA A 294 10.44 -9.84 -13.60
CA ALA A 294 10.62 -10.91 -12.64
C ALA A 294 11.38 -10.40 -11.40
N ASP A 295 10.87 -10.75 -10.23
CA ASP A 295 11.47 -10.42 -8.94
C ASP A 295 11.91 -11.69 -8.22
N ALA A 296 13.14 -11.71 -7.71
CA ALA A 296 13.65 -12.84 -6.94
C ALA A 296 12.76 -13.12 -5.72
N ILE A 297 12.35 -14.38 -5.51
CA ILE A 297 11.68 -14.81 -4.29
C ILE A 297 12.68 -14.73 -3.14
N GLY A 298 13.85 -15.37 -3.28
CA GLY A 298 15.05 -15.13 -2.49
C GLY A 298 14.91 -15.36 -0.99
N SER A 299 13.94 -16.18 -0.57
CA SER A 299 13.63 -16.44 0.82
C SER A 299 12.91 -17.77 0.98
N THR A 300 13.33 -18.55 1.99
CA THR A 300 12.63 -19.76 2.43
C THR A 300 11.51 -19.47 3.46
N SER A 301 11.40 -18.22 3.90
CA SER A 301 10.24 -17.68 4.62
C SER A 301 9.30 -16.97 3.64
N TYR A 302 8.01 -16.92 3.97
CA TYR A 302 7.01 -16.22 3.16
C TYR A 302 7.36 -14.75 2.95
N VAL A 303 7.30 -14.34 1.69
CA VAL A 303 7.47 -12.96 1.24
C VAL A 303 6.34 -12.60 0.29
N HIS A 304 6.05 -11.32 0.21
CA HIS A 304 5.14 -10.79 -0.81
C HIS A 304 5.93 -10.34 -2.03
N ARG A 305 5.39 -10.62 -3.21
CA ARG A 305 5.81 -10.06 -4.49
C ARG A 305 4.59 -9.51 -5.18
N GLY A 306 4.71 -8.34 -5.79
CA GLY A 306 3.58 -7.71 -6.43
C GLY A 306 3.99 -6.64 -7.41
N ALA A 307 3.13 -6.42 -8.39
CA ALA A 307 3.40 -5.49 -9.48
C ALA A 307 2.14 -4.70 -9.80
N VAL A 308 2.35 -3.43 -10.17
CA VAL A 308 1.28 -2.52 -10.56
C VAL A 308 1.14 -2.49 -12.07
N PHE A 309 -0.09 -2.70 -12.55
CA PHE A 309 -0.52 -2.52 -13.92
C PHE A 309 -1.38 -1.26 -13.99
N PRO A 310 -0.82 -0.09 -14.37
CA PRO A 310 -1.54 1.18 -14.36
C PRO A 310 -2.63 1.27 -15.45
N THR A 311 -2.48 0.48 -16.52
CA THR A 311 -3.38 0.40 -17.67
C THR A 311 -3.61 -1.07 -18.03
N ASN A 312 -4.68 -1.37 -18.75
CA ASN A 312 -4.94 -2.71 -19.26
C ASN A 312 -3.87 -3.07 -20.32
N PRO A 313 -3.08 -4.14 -20.14
CA PRO A 313 -2.04 -4.52 -21.09
C PRO A 313 -2.56 -4.84 -22.50
N ASP A 314 -3.80 -5.30 -22.62
CA ASP A 314 -4.38 -5.72 -23.90
C ASP A 314 -4.82 -4.52 -24.75
N THR A 315 -5.25 -3.42 -24.11
CA THR A 315 -5.81 -2.24 -24.78
C THR A 315 -4.92 -1.00 -24.68
N THR A 316 -4.00 -0.97 -23.71
CA THR A 316 -3.19 0.18 -23.29
C THR A 316 -3.97 1.37 -22.71
N ASP A 317 -5.28 1.22 -22.53
CA ASP A 317 -6.17 2.22 -21.95
C ASP A 317 -6.31 2.05 -20.43
N PRO A 318 -6.80 3.07 -19.68
CA PRO A 318 -7.16 2.93 -18.28
C PRO A 318 -8.14 1.77 -18.07
N TRP A 319 -7.95 1.03 -16.98
CA TRP A 319 -8.85 -0.05 -16.62
C TRP A 319 -10.28 0.46 -16.38
N THR A 320 -11.26 -0.30 -16.83
CA THR A 320 -12.66 -0.13 -16.45
C THR A 320 -13.09 -1.25 -15.49
N PRO A 321 -14.13 -1.02 -14.64
CA PRO A 321 -14.65 -2.06 -13.77
C PRO A 321 -15.14 -3.32 -14.53
N ALA A 322 -15.67 -3.13 -15.73
CA ALA A 322 -16.14 -4.22 -16.59
C ALA A 322 -14.98 -5.05 -17.16
N GLU A 323 -13.89 -4.39 -17.56
CA GLU A 323 -12.70 -5.10 -18.02
C GLU A 323 -12.06 -5.90 -16.89
N ILE A 324 -11.92 -5.34 -15.69
CA ILE A 324 -11.34 -6.08 -14.55
C ILE A 324 -12.17 -7.33 -14.24
N ALA A 325 -13.50 -7.22 -14.28
CA ALA A 325 -14.39 -8.36 -14.06
C ALA A 325 -14.23 -9.48 -15.10
N ALA A 326 -13.75 -9.15 -16.31
CA ALA A 326 -13.49 -10.10 -17.39
C ALA A 326 -12.00 -10.46 -17.53
N SER A 327 -11.12 -9.85 -16.72
CA SER A 327 -9.68 -10.02 -16.78
C SER A 327 -9.22 -11.18 -15.91
N THR A 328 -8.05 -11.70 -16.26
CA THR A 328 -7.40 -12.75 -15.50
C THR A 328 -6.06 -12.26 -14.96
N PHE A 329 -5.72 -12.67 -13.75
CA PHE A 329 -4.48 -12.30 -13.09
C PHE A 329 -3.80 -13.53 -12.50
N GLY A 330 -2.50 -13.47 -12.30
CA GLY A 330 -1.77 -14.63 -11.84
C GLY A 330 -0.29 -14.37 -11.64
N PHE A 331 0.48 -15.44 -11.67
CA PHE A 331 1.93 -15.39 -11.56
C PHE A 331 2.59 -16.43 -12.47
N GLY A 332 3.86 -16.19 -12.80
CA GLY A 332 4.73 -17.15 -13.48
C GLY A 332 6.05 -17.31 -12.73
N ILE A 333 6.61 -18.51 -12.77
CA ILE A 333 7.85 -18.88 -12.10
C ILE A 333 8.96 -19.02 -13.16
N GLU A 334 10.11 -18.42 -12.92
CA GLU A 334 11.28 -18.55 -13.80
C GLU A 334 12.60 -18.49 -13.00
N THR A 335 13.66 -19.11 -13.53
CA THR A 335 15.01 -19.11 -12.94
C THR A 335 15.85 -17.90 -13.33
#